data_AF-E3NIW2-F1
#
_entry.id   AF-E3NIW2-F1
#
_cell.length_a   1.000
_cell.length_b   1.000
_cell.length_c   1.000
_cell.angle_alpha   90.00
_cell.angle_beta   90.00
_cell.angle_gamma   90.00
#
_symmetry.space_group_name_H-M   'P 1'
#
loop_
_entity.id
_entity.type
_entity.pdbx_description
1 polymer ?
#
loop_
_entity_poly.entity_id
_entity_poly.type
_entity_poly.pdbx_seq_one_letter_code
_entity_poly.pdbx_strand_id
1 'polypeptide(L)'
;MARNSIFCWRVSRFAANNQFFEFVSSHFTHFSSFFRFFVSFSHEKPHFLPKNLHKFQEMTEVKTQNAISLKGSAQLVKEFFDFGLSSILYQRGLYPSDSFKREKKYGLALFVTNDKKLEAFMKPLLKQVEYWLAKKQLKRLVMVISEVKTKAVVERWQFDIHTEDVDEDGENAHRTKDQKTIQKEIGDVLRQITASVSFLPLLEEPVSFDVLIYTGKDTQAPEDWTESEAHLIQDAETVQLRSFSTAVHGVNTNVQYRSDY
;
A
#
# COMPACT_ATOMS: atom_id res chain seq x y z
N MET A 1 25.70 12.29 -22.00
CA MET A 1 25.02 11.07 -21.53
C MET A 1 23.94 11.48 -20.54
N ALA A 2 22.67 11.25 -20.87
CA ALA A 2 21.51 11.74 -20.11
C ALA A 2 21.46 11.08 -18.72
N ARG A 3 21.62 11.87 -17.65
CA ARG A 3 21.29 11.44 -16.28
C ARG A 3 19.77 11.26 -16.20
N ASN A 4 19.32 10.03 -15.98
CA ASN A 4 17.92 9.66 -15.84
C ASN A 4 17.20 10.59 -14.84
N SER A 5 16.08 11.15 -15.31
CA SER A 5 15.39 12.30 -14.72
C SER A 5 14.43 11.93 -13.59
N ILE A 6 14.93 11.27 -12.54
CA ILE A 6 14.08 10.74 -11.45
C ILE A 6 14.69 11.12 -10.10
N PHE A 7 13.91 11.76 -9.22
CA PHE A 7 14.32 12.05 -7.83
C PHE A 7 13.86 10.95 -6.90
N CYS A 8 14.66 10.66 -5.88
CA CYS A 8 14.41 9.65 -4.87
C CYS A 8 14.23 10.32 -3.51
N TRP A 9 13.06 10.16 -2.91
CA TRP A 9 12.73 10.71 -1.60
C TRP A 9 12.65 9.60 -0.56
N ARG A 10 13.28 9.79 0.59
CA ARG A 10 13.26 8.84 1.70
C ARG A 10 12.31 9.29 2.80
N VAL A 11 11.52 8.32 3.26
CA VAL A 11 10.73 8.41 4.49
C VAL A 11 11.16 7.26 5.39
N SER A 12 11.85 7.61 6.48
CA SER A 12 12.52 6.63 7.34
C SER A 12 11.63 6.17 8.48
N ARG A 13 11.70 4.88 8.84
CA ARG A 13 11.09 4.39 10.08
C ARG A 13 11.84 3.22 10.70
N PHE A 14 12.17 3.37 11.98
CA PHE A 14 12.85 2.32 12.73
C PHE A 14 11.86 1.26 13.21
N ALA A 15 12.03 0.05 12.71
CA ALA A 15 11.67 -1.18 13.39
C ALA A 15 12.97 -1.73 14.00
N ALA A 16 12.91 -2.17 15.25
CA ALA A 16 14.04 -2.80 15.94
C ALA A 16 13.41 -3.69 17.00
N ASN A 17 13.03 -4.90 16.59
CA ASN A 17 12.38 -5.96 17.38
C ASN A 17 12.43 -5.77 18.91
N ASN A 18 11.52 -4.92 19.41
CA ASN A 18 11.10 -4.71 20.80
C ASN A 18 12.08 -5.15 21.91
N GLN A 19 13.35 -4.73 21.88
CA GLN A 19 14.18 -4.75 23.08
C GLN A 19 13.74 -3.59 23.98
N PHE A 20 12.96 -3.93 25.00
CA PHE A 20 12.61 -3.07 26.12
C PHE A 20 13.88 -2.46 26.72
N PHE A 21 14.06 -1.16 26.59
CA PHE A 21 14.81 -0.36 27.55
C PHE A 21 13.81 0.61 28.20
N GLU A 22 13.31 0.24 29.38
CA GLU A 22 12.65 1.19 30.26
C GLU A 22 13.69 2.22 30.73
N PHE A 23 13.53 3.47 30.31
CA PHE A 23 14.02 4.59 31.10
C PHE A 23 12.81 5.28 31.70
N VAL A 24 12.59 4.99 32.98
CA VAL A 24 11.53 5.60 33.79
C VAL A 24 11.82 7.09 33.94
N SER A 25 10.85 7.93 33.61
CA SER A 25 10.65 9.18 34.35
C SER A 25 9.17 9.49 34.47
N SER A 26 8.71 9.39 35.72
CA SER A 26 7.38 9.68 36.22
C SER A 26 6.99 11.15 36.04
N HIS A 27 5.72 11.43 35.67
CA HIS A 27 4.72 12.03 36.58
C HIS A 27 3.44 12.54 35.87
N PHE A 28 2.34 12.46 36.64
CA PHE A 28 1.10 13.27 36.63
C PHE A 28 -0.21 12.78 35.93
N THR A 29 -0.98 12.01 36.73
CA THR A 29 -2.36 12.25 37.26
C THR A 29 -3.57 12.72 36.41
N HIS A 30 -4.63 11.90 36.51
CA HIS A 30 -6.08 12.16 36.73
C HIS A 30 -6.86 13.11 35.80
N PHE A 31 -7.98 12.61 35.23
CA PHE A 31 -9.33 13.16 35.50
C PHE A 31 -10.48 12.23 35.06
N SER A 32 -11.66 12.54 35.61
CA SER A 32 -12.87 11.73 35.83
C SER A 32 -13.96 11.88 34.75
N SER A 33 -14.67 10.76 34.48
CA SER A 33 -16.13 10.52 34.39
C SER A 33 -17.11 11.40 33.55
N PHE A 34 -18.24 10.73 33.23
CA PHE A 34 -19.58 11.20 32.80
C PHE A 34 -19.89 11.41 31.30
N PHE A 35 -20.71 10.54 30.69
CA PHE A 35 -22.19 10.69 30.56
C PHE A 35 -22.78 9.51 29.74
N ARG A 36 -23.92 8.96 30.18
CA ARG A 36 -24.69 7.90 29.49
C ARG A 36 -26.15 8.36 29.53
N PHE A 37 -26.82 8.47 28.38
CA PHE A 37 -28.27 8.68 28.35
C PHE A 37 -28.94 7.93 27.18
N PHE A 38 -29.91 7.10 27.60
CA PHE A 38 -31.11 6.53 26.99
C PHE A 38 -31.29 6.27 25.48
N VAL A 39 -31.71 5.02 25.22
CA VAL A 39 -32.48 4.54 24.06
C VAL A 39 -33.91 4.26 24.54
N SER A 40 -34.93 4.76 23.85
CA SER A 40 -36.17 4.01 23.57
C SER A 40 -37.14 4.86 22.74
N PHE A 41 -37.58 4.35 21.58
CA PHE A 41 -38.95 4.53 21.13
C PHE A 41 -39.33 3.43 20.13
N SER A 42 -40.47 2.82 20.39
CA SER A 42 -41.15 1.78 19.60
C SER A 42 -42.47 2.39 19.13
N HIS A 43 -42.86 2.21 17.86
CA HIS A 43 -44.15 1.61 17.48
C HIS A 43 -44.41 1.65 15.96
N GLU A 44 -44.89 0.49 15.48
CA GLU A 44 -45.93 0.23 14.47
C GLU A 44 -45.85 0.65 12.99
N LYS A 45 -46.15 -0.37 12.16
CA LYS A 45 -46.58 -0.32 10.75
C LYS A 45 -48.10 -0.08 10.66
N PRO A 46 -48.62 0.23 9.47
CA PRO A 46 -49.35 -0.83 8.76
C PRO A 46 -49.13 -0.89 7.23
N HIS A 47 -49.50 -2.05 6.69
CA HIS A 47 -49.52 -2.51 5.30
C HIS A 47 -50.38 -1.67 4.34
N PHE A 48 -49.94 -1.53 3.08
CA PHE A 48 -50.78 -1.57 1.87
C PHE A 48 -49.92 -1.93 0.64
N LEU A 49 -50.38 -2.89 -0.18
CA LEU A 49 -49.87 -3.20 -1.52
C LEU A 49 -50.82 -2.63 -2.58
N PRO A 50 -50.32 -2.30 -3.78
CA PRO A 50 -50.96 -2.87 -4.96
C PRO A 50 -49.98 -3.51 -5.97
N LYS A 51 -50.58 -4.37 -6.80
CA LYS A 51 -49.98 -5.25 -7.81
C LYS A 51 -49.75 -4.52 -9.15
N ASN A 52 -48.71 -4.97 -9.87
CA ASN A 52 -48.49 -4.89 -11.32
C ASN A 52 -48.25 -3.51 -11.96
N LEU A 53 -46.97 -3.23 -12.24
CA LEU A 53 -46.54 -2.44 -13.40
C LEU A 53 -45.24 -3.04 -13.95
N HIS A 54 -45.36 -4.12 -14.74
CA HIS A 54 -44.26 -4.62 -15.56
C HIS A 54 -44.14 -3.78 -16.84
N LYS A 55 -42.89 -3.59 -17.27
CA LYS A 55 -42.38 -2.91 -18.48
C LYS A 55 -42.23 -1.40 -18.38
N PHE A 56 -41.11 -0.96 -17.80
CA PHE A 56 -40.22 0.07 -18.37
C PHE A 56 -38.93 0.15 -17.55
N GLN A 57 -38.16 -0.94 -17.50
CA GLN A 57 -36.80 -0.92 -16.95
C GLN A 57 -36.04 -2.12 -17.51
N GLU A 58 -35.23 -1.87 -18.54
CA GLU A 58 -34.00 -2.61 -18.86
C GLU A 58 -33.43 -2.04 -20.16
N MET A 59 -32.71 -0.90 -20.07
CA MET A 59 -31.73 -0.54 -21.11
C MET A 59 -30.76 0.60 -20.74
N THR A 60 -30.37 0.81 -19.47
CA THR A 60 -29.31 1.80 -19.15
C THR A 60 -28.53 1.48 -17.87
N GLU A 61 -27.94 0.29 -17.72
CA GLU A 61 -27.05 0.04 -16.55
C GLU A 61 -25.78 -0.79 -16.81
N VAL A 62 -25.50 -1.19 -18.06
CA VAL A 62 -24.36 -2.10 -18.36
C VAL A 62 -23.08 -1.36 -18.83
N LYS A 63 -23.12 -0.04 -19.08
CA LYS A 63 -21.99 0.66 -19.70
C LYS A 63 -20.94 1.26 -18.74
N THR A 64 -21.17 1.27 -17.42
CA THR A 64 -20.30 2.00 -16.46
C THR A 64 -19.48 1.12 -15.52
N GLN A 65 -19.71 -0.19 -15.42
CA GLN A 65 -19.01 -1.04 -14.44
C GLN A 65 -17.55 -1.37 -14.81
N ASN A 66 -17.16 -1.20 -16.08
CA ASN A 66 -15.83 -1.56 -16.56
C ASN A 66 -14.94 -0.34 -16.87
N ALA A 67 -15.43 0.88 -16.64
CA ALA A 67 -14.69 2.11 -16.90
C ALA A 67 -13.79 2.45 -15.69
N ILE A 68 -12.48 2.46 -15.90
CA ILE A 68 -11.46 2.83 -14.92
C ILE A 68 -10.98 4.25 -15.25
N SER A 69 -11.23 5.19 -14.33
CA SER A 69 -10.66 6.53 -14.37
C SER A 69 -9.26 6.56 -13.76
N LEU A 70 -8.51 7.63 -14.02
CA LEU A 70 -7.20 7.86 -13.39
C LEU A 70 -7.29 7.84 -11.85
N LYS A 71 -8.31 8.49 -11.29
CA LYS A 71 -8.56 8.50 -9.84
C LYS A 71 -8.92 7.12 -9.31
N GLY A 72 -9.81 6.39 -9.99
CA GLY A 72 -10.20 5.03 -9.57
C GLY A 72 -9.02 4.06 -9.61
N SER A 73 -8.17 4.18 -10.63
CA SER A 73 -6.92 3.43 -10.74
C SER A 73 -5.94 3.77 -9.61
N ALA A 74 -5.73 5.05 -9.30
CA ALA A 74 -4.86 5.49 -8.21
C ALA A 74 -5.30 4.90 -6.85
N GLN A 75 -6.60 4.84 -6.60
CA GLN A 75 -7.16 4.23 -5.39
C GLN A 75 -6.88 2.73 -5.29
N LEU A 76 -7.02 1.99 -6.39
CA LEU A 76 -6.72 0.55 -6.44
C LEU A 76 -5.23 0.28 -6.20
N VAL A 77 -4.35 1.08 -6.80
CA VAL A 77 -2.90 0.94 -6.61
C VAL A 77 -2.48 1.33 -5.18
N LYS A 78 -3.08 2.39 -4.61
CA LYS A 78 -2.87 2.76 -3.20
C LYS A 78 -3.34 1.65 -2.24
N GLU A 79 -4.47 1.01 -2.51
CA GLU A 79 -4.95 -0.13 -1.70
C GLU A 79 -4.00 -1.33 -1.83
N PHE A 80 -3.49 -1.61 -3.03
CA PHE A 80 -2.45 -2.63 -3.23
C PHE A 80 -1.20 -2.34 -2.38
N PHE A 81 -0.71 -1.09 -2.37
CA PHE A 81 0.46 -0.74 -1.55
C PHE A 81 0.22 -0.87 -0.05
N ASP A 82 -0.99 -0.56 0.42
CA ASP A 82 -1.36 -0.73 1.84
C ASP A 82 -1.22 -2.20 2.26
N PHE A 83 -1.83 -3.12 1.50
CA PHE A 83 -1.74 -4.56 1.76
C PHE A 83 -0.34 -5.11 1.49
N GLY A 84 0.32 -4.68 0.41
CA GLY A 84 1.63 -5.18 -0.01
C GLY A 84 2.71 -4.85 1.01
N LEU A 85 2.81 -3.58 1.42
CA LEU A 85 3.78 -3.14 2.42
C LEU A 85 3.49 -3.74 3.80
N SER A 86 2.23 -3.77 4.23
CA SER A 86 1.85 -4.43 5.49
C SER A 86 2.19 -5.93 5.48
N SER A 87 1.98 -6.60 4.34
CA SER A 87 2.33 -8.02 4.20
C SER A 87 3.84 -8.24 4.26
N ILE A 88 4.66 -7.39 3.63
CA ILE A 88 6.13 -7.48 3.74
C ILE A 88 6.56 -7.30 5.19
N LEU A 89 6.07 -6.26 5.87
CA LEU A 89 6.42 -5.97 7.27
C LEU A 89 6.07 -7.14 8.20
N TYR A 90 4.91 -7.77 8.00
CA TYR A 90 4.48 -8.94 8.76
C TYR A 90 5.33 -10.18 8.43
N GLN A 91 5.47 -10.51 7.15
CA GLN A 91 6.12 -11.74 6.69
C GLN A 91 7.64 -11.76 6.94
N ARG A 92 8.28 -10.58 6.91
CA ARG A 92 9.71 -10.42 7.24
C ARG A 92 9.95 -10.16 8.73
N GLY A 93 8.89 -10.12 9.55
CA GLY A 93 9.00 -10.02 11.01
C GLY A 93 9.57 -8.69 11.52
N LEU A 94 9.35 -7.57 10.81
CA LEU A 94 9.80 -6.24 11.27
C LEU A 94 8.94 -5.72 12.42
N TYR A 95 7.70 -6.17 12.50
CA TYR A 95 6.77 -5.86 13.57
C TYR A 95 6.18 -7.16 14.13
N PRO A 96 5.86 -7.20 15.43
CA PRO A 96 5.31 -8.38 16.05
C PRO A 96 3.91 -8.70 15.48
N SER A 97 3.54 -9.97 15.48
CA SER A 97 2.32 -10.43 14.80
C SER A 97 1.02 -9.85 15.36
N ASP A 98 1.02 -9.43 16.64
CA ASP A 98 -0.11 -8.78 17.32
C ASP A 98 -0.36 -7.33 16.86
N SER A 99 0.66 -6.72 16.23
CA SER A 99 0.59 -5.40 15.58
C SER A 99 -0.12 -5.45 14.23
N PHE A 100 -0.67 -6.60 13.84
CA PHE A 100 -1.43 -6.78 12.62
C PHE A 100 -2.77 -7.46 12.89
N LYS A 101 -3.76 -7.07 12.09
CA LYS A 101 -5.06 -7.74 12.01
C LYS A 101 -5.21 -8.39 10.65
N ARG A 102 -5.94 -9.51 10.62
CA ARG A 102 -6.26 -10.24 9.39
C ARG A 102 -7.49 -9.62 8.73
N GLU A 103 -7.41 -9.39 7.42
CA GLU A 103 -8.50 -8.88 6.58
C GLU A 103 -8.67 -9.77 5.34
N LYS A 104 -9.93 -10.06 4.96
CA LYS A 104 -10.22 -10.84 3.76
C LYS A 104 -10.37 -9.90 2.56
N LYS A 105 -9.43 -9.95 1.63
CA LYS A 105 -9.43 -9.12 0.41
C LYS A 105 -8.75 -9.86 -0.73
N TYR A 106 -9.17 -9.60 -1.97
CA TYR A 106 -8.60 -10.23 -3.17
C TYR A 106 -8.61 -11.77 -3.14
N GLY A 107 -9.59 -12.37 -2.44
CA GLY A 107 -9.66 -13.82 -2.23
C GLY A 107 -8.62 -14.38 -1.25
N LEU A 108 -7.89 -13.52 -0.53
CA LEU A 108 -6.83 -13.87 0.40
C LEU A 108 -7.13 -13.37 1.81
N ALA A 109 -6.50 -14.00 2.80
CA ALA A 109 -6.42 -13.46 4.16
C ALA A 109 -5.11 -12.68 4.29
N LEU A 110 -5.18 -11.37 4.18
CA LEU A 110 -4.04 -10.46 4.21
C LEU A 110 -3.92 -9.81 5.59
N PHE A 111 -2.77 -9.18 5.84
CA PHE A 111 -2.49 -8.50 7.09
C PHE A 111 -2.42 -6.99 6.88
N VAL A 112 -3.02 -6.25 7.79
CA VAL A 112 -2.97 -4.78 7.85
C VAL A 112 -2.54 -4.41 9.26
N THR A 113 -1.70 -3.39 9.40
CA THR A 113 -1.27 -2.91 10.71
C THR A 113 -2.47 -2.45 11.56
N ASN A 114 -2.42 -2.74 12.86
CA ASN A 114 -3.27 -2.11 13.89
C ASN A 114 -2.41 -1.32 14.91
N ASP A 115 -1.09 -1.30 14.76
CA ASP A 115 -0.19 -0.47 15.55
C ASP A 115 -0.39 1.00 15.18
N LYS A 116 -0.80 1.82 16.16
CA LYS A 116 -1.12 3.24 15.97
C LYS A 116 0.07 4.02 15.42
N LYS A 117 1.27 3.62 15.86
CA LYS A 117 2.53 4.22 15.49
C LYS A 117 2.77 3.98 14.00
N LEU A 118 2.76 2.73 13.55
CA LEU A 118 2.93 2.36 12.14
C LEU A 118 1.82 2.94 11.25
N GLU A 119 0.56 2.91 11.70
CA GLU A 119 -0.55 3.55 11.00
C GLU A 119 -0.32 5.05 10.76
N ALA A 120 0.23 5.76 11.75
CA ALA A 120 0.52 7.20 11.65
C ALA A 120 1.61 7.51 10.61
N PHE A 121 2.42 6.54 10.21
CA PHE A 121 3.39 6.68 9.10
C PHE A 121 2.79 6.22 7.77
N MET A 122 2.11 5.06 7.76
CA MET A 122 1.55 4.49 6.54
C MET A 122 0.46 5.38 5.94
N LYS A 123 -0.40 5.99 6.78
CA LYS A 123 -1.53 6.79 6.30
C LYS A 123 -1.09 8.03 5.49
N PRO A 124 -0.21 8.92 5.99
CA PRO A 124 0.31 10.04 5.20
C PRO A 124 1.07 9.59 3.95
N LEU A 125 1.93 8.57 4.07
CA LEU A 125 2.68 8.00 2.95
C LEU A 125 1.75 7.55 1.81
N LEU A 126 0.74 6.72 2.12
CA LEU A 126 -0.19 6.18 1.13
C LEU A 126 -1.08 7.27 0.53
N LYS A 127 -1.44 8.29 1.31
CA LYS A 127 -2.19 9.47 0.80
C LYS A 127 -1.35 10.25 -0.22
N GLN A 128 -0.07 10.43 0.05
CA GLN A 128 0.85 11.10 -0.87
C GLN A 128 1.09 10.27 -2.14
N VAL A 129 1.20 8.95 -2.00
CA VAL A 129 1.28 8.00 -3.12
C VAL A 129 0.05 8.09 -4.02
N GLU A 130 -1.16 8.10 -3.45
CA GLU A 130 -2.41 8.28 -4.21
C GLU A 130 -2.42 9.61 -4.98
N TYR A 131 -1.98 10.69 -4.34
CA TYR A 131 -1.87 12.00 -4.97
C TYR A 131 -0.92 11.99 -6.18
N TRP A 132 0.28 11.43 -6.04
CA TRP A 132 1.24 11.38 -7.15
C TRP A 132 0.86 10.40 -8.25
N LEU A 133 0.13 9.32 -7.94
CA LEU A 133 -0.47 8.45 -8.94
C LEU A 133 -1.52 9.21 -9.76
N ALA A 134 -2.42 9.94 -9.09
CA ALA A 134 -3.42 10.76 -9.77
C ALA A 134 -2.80 11.89 -10.62
N LYS A 135 -1.58 12.33 -10.30
CA LYS A 135 -0.82 13.30 -11.11
C LYS A 135 0.18 12.68 -12.09
N LYS A 136 0.19 11.35 -12.24
CA LYS A 136 1.13 10.60 -13.12
C LYS A 136 2.62 10.83 -12.79
N GLN A 137 2.91 11.32 -11.59
CA GLN A 137 4.25 11.74 -11.15
C GLN A 137 5.02 10.61 -10.48
N LEU A 138 4.33 9.62 -9.91
CA LEU A 138 4.97 8.46 -9.27
C LEU A 138 5.53 7.49 -10.33
N LYS A 139 6.83 7.18 -10.24
CA LYS A 139 7.51 6.25 -11.17
C LYS A 139 7.90 4.95 -10.51
N ARG A 140 8.27 4.98 -9.23
CA ARG A 140 8.64 3.78 -8.47
C ARG A 140 8.44 4.01 -6.97
N LEU A 141 8.05 2.95 -6.26
CA LEU A 141 8.08 2.86 -4.81
C LEU A 141 9.05 1.75 -4.44
N VAL A 142 9.91 1.97 -3.45
CA VAL A 142 10.86 0.97 -2.96
C VAL A 142 10.76 0.87 -1.44
N MET A 143 10.61 -0.33 -0.91
CA MET A 143 10.83 -0.60 0.52
C MET A 143 12.21 -1.25 0.67
N VAL A 144 13.09 -0.56 1.39
CA VAL A 144 14.44 -1.01 1.70
C VAL A 144 14.42 -1.61 3.09
N ILE A 145 14.99 -2.79 3.28
CA ILE A 145 15.22 -3.40 4.58
C ILE A 145 16.72 -3.47 4.80
N SER A 146 17.17 -2.92 5.93
CA SER A 146 18.59 -2.81 6.25
C SER A 146 18.85 -3.24 7.69
N GLU A 147 20.01 -3.85 7.92
CA GLU A 147 20.50 -4.16 9.26
C GLU A 147 20.67 -2.88 10.09
N VAL A 148 20.19 -2.89 11.33
CA VAL A 148 20.22 -1.69 12.20
C VAL A 148 21.65 -1.29 12.55
N LYS A 149 22.55 -2.27 12.78
CA LYS A 149 23.93 -2.06 13.23
C LYS A 149 24.83 -1.58 12.09
N THR A 150 24.88 -2.33 11.00
CA THR A 150 25.81 -2.10 9.87
C THR A 150 25.28 -1.11 8.86
N LYS A 151 23.94 -0.87 8.85
CA LYS A 151 23.21 -0.16 7.79
C LYS A 151 23.29 -0.84 6.42
N ALA A 152 23.81 -2.06 6.35
CA ALA A 152 23.84 -2.83 5.12
C ALA A 152 22.41 -3.17 4.67
N VAL A 153 22.13 -2.93 3.38
CA VAL A 153 20.84 -3.27 2.78
C VAL A 153 20.81 -4.78 2.54
N VAL A 154 19.79 -5.45 3.07
CA VAL A 154 19.62 -6.90 2.96
C VAL A 154 18.52 -7.28 1.96
N GLU A 155 17.46 -6.46 1.89
CA GLU A 155 16.40 -6.62 0.91
C GLU A 155 15.97 -5.27 0.36
N ARG A 156 15.56 -5.27 -0.91
CA ARG A 156 15.05 -4.10 -1.61
C ARG A 156 13.84 -4.51 -2.46
N TRP A 157 12.66 -4.23 -1.94
CA TRP A 157 11.38 -4.48 -2.57
C TRP A 157 11.02 -3.32 -3.48
N GLN A 158 11.08 -3.54 -4.80
CA GLN A 158 10.82 -2.52 -5.80
C GLN A 158 9.49 -2.74 -6.49
N PHE A 159 8.73 -1.65 -6.59
CA PHE A 159 7.49 -1.56 -7.34
C PHE A 159 7.68 -0.47 -8.40
N ASP A 160 7.81 -0.86 -9.66
CA ASP A 160 7.87 0.08 -10.79
C ASP A 160 6.46 0.36 -11.30
N ILE A 161 6.14 1.65 -11.44
CA ILE A 161 4.84 2.13 -11.89
C ILE A 161 4.97 2.61 -13.34
N HIS A 162 4.16 2.03 -14.21
CA HIS A 162 3.94 2.52 -15.56
C HIS A 162 2.55 3.17 -15.60
N THR A 163 2.49 4.42 -16.02
CA THR A 163 1.23 5.15 -16.20
C THR A 163 1.02 5.40 -17.67
N GLU A 164 -0.11 4.93 -18.20
CA GLU A 164 -0.55 5.25 -19.55
C GLU A 164 -0.80 6.74 -19.71
N ASP A 165 -0.73 7.25 -20.93
CA ASP A 165 -1.17 8.62 -21.18
C ASP A 165 -2.69 8.66 -21.26
N VAL A 166 -3.31 9.23 -20.23
CA VAL A 166 -4.76 9.30 -20.03
C VAL A 166 -5.15 10.74 -19.73
N ASP A 167 -6.04 11.34 -20.51
CA ASP A 167 -6.49 12.72 -20.24
C ASP A 167 -7.28 12.78 -18.92
N GLU A 168 -7.19 13.88 -18.18
CA GLU A 168 -7.98 14.03 -16.94
C GLU A 168 -9.50 14.12 -17.27
N ASP A 169 -9.88 14.85 -18.33
CA ASP A 169 -11.28 15.11 -18.73
C ASP A 169 -11.55 14.96 -20.26
N GLY A 170 -10.67 14.26 -20.99
CA GLY A 170 -10.74 14.11 -22.46
C GLY A 170 -11.44 12.83 -22.95
N GLU A 171 -11.48 12.62 -24.27
CA GLU A 171 -12.06 11.41 -24.88
C GLU A 171 -11.36 10.11 -24.42
N ASN A 172 -10.09 10.20 -24.00
CA ASN A 172 -9.30 9.10 -23.45
C ASN A 172 -9.36 8.99 -21.91
N ALA A 173 -10.24 9.73 -21.21
CA ALA A 173 -10.26 9.80 -19.74
C ALA A 173 -10.56 8.47 -19.04
N HIS A 174 -11.14 7.50 -19.76
CA HIS A 174 -11.53 6.21 -19.22
C HIS A 174 -10.88 5.07 -19.99
N ARG A 175 -10.35 4.10 -19.23
CA ARG A 175 -9.90 2.82 -19.76
C ARG A 175 -10.91 1.74 -19.42
N THR A 176 -10.95 0.68 -20.21
CA THR A 176 -11.88 -0.43 -19.95
C THR A 176 -11.11 -1.67 -19.55
N LYS A 177 -11.35 -2.16 -18.34
CA LYS A 177 -10.85 -3.46 -17.87
C LYS A 177 -11.80 -4.02 -16.81
N ASP A 178 -12.07 -5.31 -16.89
CA ASP A 178 -12.96 -5.98 -15.96
C ASP A 178 -12.39 -5.96 -14.53
N GLN A 179 -13.22 -5.55 -13.57
CA GLN A 179 -12.81 -5.37 -12.18
C GLN A 179 -12.40 -6.68 -11.52
N LYS A 180 -13.04 -7.81 -11.87
CA LYS A 180 -12.66 -9.13 -11.31
C LYS A 180 -11.26 -9.54 -11.79
N THR A 181 -10.93 -9.22 -13.04
CA THR A 181 -9.61 -9.46 -13.61
C THR A 181 -8.55 -8.64 -12.88
N ILE A 182 -8.78 -7.34 -12.66
CA ILE A 182 -7.85 -6.49 -11.88
C ILE A 182 -7.65 -7.05 -10.47
N GLN A 183 -8.74 -7.39 -9.77
CA GLN A 183 -8.66 -7.95 -8.42
C GLN A 183 -7.90 -9.28 -8.38
N LYS A 184 -8.08 -10.13 -9.38
CA LYS A 184 -7.36 -11.39 -9.50
C LYS A 184 -5.86 -11.16 -9.69
N GLU A 185 -5.48 -10.27 -10.60
CA GLU A 185 -4.05 -9.94 -10.83
C GLU A 185 -3.40 -9.37 -9.57
N ILE A 186 -4.08 -8.44 -8.88
CA ILE A 186 -3.61 -7.90 -7.58
C ILE A 186 -3.44 -9.03 -6.55
N GLY A 187 -4.44 -9.91 -6.42
CA GLY A 187 -4.37 -11.07 -5.54
C GLY A 187 -3.21 -12.02 -5.88
N ASP A 188 -2.92 -12.23 -7.16
CA ASP A 188 -1.79 -13.05 -7.59
C ASP A 188 -0.43 -12.47 -7.15
N VAL A 189 -0.25 -11.15 -7.22
CA VAL A 189 0.96 -10.47 -6.73
C VAL A 189 1.05 -10.56 -5.21
N LEU A 190 -0.03 -10.26 -4.48
CA LEU A 190 -0.05 -10.32 -3.00
C LEU A 190 0.21 -11.73 -2.48
N ARG A 191 -0.28 -12.76 -3.19
CA ARG A 191 0.02 -14.16 -2.88
C ARG A 191 1.50 -14.48 -3.06
N GLN A 192 2.14 -13.96 -4.10
CA GLN A 192 3.59 -14.14 -4.30
C GLN A 192 4.42 -13.40 -3.26
N ILE A 193 4.03 -12.19 -2.86
CA ILE A 193 4.65 -11.47 -1.73
C ILE A 193 4.55 -12.32 -0.46
N THR A 194 3.38 -12.90 -0.18
CA THR A 194 3.20 -13.77 0.99
C THR A 194 4.04 -15.04 0.92
N ALA A 195 4.22 -15.60 -0.28
CA ALA A 195 5.03 -16.79 -0.50
C ALA A 195 6.54 -16.54 -0.49
N SER A 196 6.98 -15.27 -0.52
CA SER A 196 8.40 -14.93 -0.71
C SER A 196 9.30 -15.41 0.42
N VAL A 197 8.77 -15.51 1.63
CA VAL A 197 9.49 -16.00 2.82
C VAL A 197 10.09 -17.39 2.59
N SER A 198 9.52 -18.20 1.69
CA SER A 198 10.01 -19.54 1.41
C SER A 198 11.33 -19.59 0.62
N PHE A 199 11.68 -18.52 -0.10
CA PHE A 199 12.89 -18.46 -0.93
C PHE A 199 13.84 -17.32 -0.55
N LEU A 200 13.40 -16.36 0.28
CA LEU A 200 14.27 -15.31 0.79
C LEU A 200 15.08 -15.79 1.99
N PRO A 201 16.37 -15.40 2.11
CA PRO A 201 17.20 -15.73 3.27
C PRO A 201 16.56 -15.32 4.60
N LEU A 202 16.89 -15.99 5.69
CA LEU A 202 16.40 -15.63 7.02
C LEU A 202 17.08 -14.33 7.50
N LEU A 203 16.31 -13.44 8.10
CA LEU A 203 16.83 -12.22 8.73
C LEU A 203 17.21 -12.54 10.18
N GLU A 204 18.51 -12.73 10.44
CA GLU A 204 19.01 -13.09 11.78
C GLU A 204 19.26 -11.85 12.66
N GLU A 205 19.73 -10.75 12.07
CA GLU A 205 20.03 -9.52 12.78
C GLU A 205 18.81 -8.58 12.85
N PRO A 206 18.73 -7.69 13.85
CA PRO A 206 17.70 -6.66 13.89
C PRO A 206 17.76 -5.78 12.63
N VAL A 207 16.64 -5.69 11.93
CA VAL A 207 16.49 -4.89 10.72
C VAL A 207 15.50 -3.74 10.92
N SER A 208 15.73 -2.66 10.18
CA SER A 208 14.82 -1.52 10.03
C SER A 208 14.37 -1.39 8.57
N PHE A 209 13.38 -0.56 8.29
CA PHE A 209 12.97 -0.28 6.91
C PHE A 209 12.90 1.20 6.58
N ASP A 210 13.08 1.49 5.30
CA ASP A 210 12.88 2.81 4.72
C ASP A 210 12.00 2.68 3.48
N VAL A 211 11.17 3.68 3.22
CA VAL A 211 10.42 3.75 1.96
C VAL A 211 11.01 4.86 1.10
N LEU A 212 11.42 4.51 -0.11
CA LEU A 212 11.91 5.41 -1.13
C LEU A 212 10.85 5.62 -2.21
N ILE A 213 10.57 6.86 -2.54
CA ILE A 213 9.63 7.22 -3.59
C ILE A 213 10.36 7.93 -4.73
N TYR A 214 10.18 7.41 -5.93
CA TYR A 214 10.79 7.92 -7.14
C TYR A 214 9.76 8.69 -7.96
N THR A 215 10.00 9.97 -8.17
CA THR A 215 9.09 10.88 -8.89
C THR A 215 9.78 11.60 -10.05
N GLY A 216 8.99 12.23 -10.93
CA GLY A 216 9.52 13.11 -11.99
C GLY A 216 10.15 14.38 -11.43
N LYS A 217 11.05 15.01 -12.20
CA LYS A 217 11.86 16.18 -11.79
C LYS A 217 11.08 17.35 -11.20
N ASP A 218 9.89 17.61 -11.73
CA ASP A 218 9.10 18.79 -11.37
C ASP A 218 8.15 18.52 -10.18
N THR A 219 8.36 17.41 -9.48
CA THR A 219 7.51 17.01 -8.36
C THR A 219 8.04 17.60 -7.05
N GLN A 220 7.22 18.40 -6.39
CA GLN A 220 7.52 18.89 -5.04
C GLN A 220 7.22 17.78 -4.01
N ALA A 221 8.20 17.52 -3.15
CA ALA A 221 8.03 16.61 -2.01
C ALA A 221 7.43 17.35 -0.80
N PRO A 222 6.74 16.63 0.10
CA PRO A 222 6.35 17.18 1.39
C PRO A 222 7.58 17.61 2.22
N GLU A 223 7.39 18.54 3.15
CA GLU A 223 8.49 19.15 3.93
C GLU A 223 9.26 18.14 4.79
N ASP A 224 8.59 17.09 5.27
CA ASP A 224 9.17 16.05 6.12
C ASP A 224 9.95 14.97 5.35
N TRP A 225 10.08 15.13 4.03
CA TRP A 225 10.72 14.15 3.13
C TRP A 225 12.09 14.67 2.68
N THR A 226 13.04 13.77 2.54
CA THR A 226 14.44 14.13 2.22
C THR A 226 14.92 13.41 0.98
N GLU A 227 15.80 14.02 0.20
CA GLU A 227 16.44 13.36 -0.94
C GLU A 227 17.32 12.21 -0.43
N SER A 228 17.40 11.12 -1.20
CA SER A 228 18.11 9.92 -0.78
C SER A 228 18.76 9.16 -1.91
N GLU A 229 19.79 8.39 -1.57
CA GLU A 229 20.42 7.45 -2.50
C GLU A 229 19.49 6.27 -2.84
N ALA A 230 19.86 5.50 -3.86
CA ALA A 230 19.05 4.40 -4.35
C ALA A 230 19.06 3.14 -3.47
N HIS A 231 19.96 3.10 -2.47
CA HIS A 231 20.16 1.99 -1.53
C HIS A 231 20.27 0.63 -2.24
N LEU A 232 21.12 0.58 -3.28
CA LEU A 232 21.30 -0.64 -4.08
C LEU A 232 22.08 -1.70 -3.31
N ILE A 233 21.74 -2.96 -3.56
CA ILE A 233 22.46 -4.13 -3.03
C ILE A 233 23.50 -4.53 -4.08
N GLN A 234 24.75 -4.71 -3.67
CA GLN A 234 25.81 -5.24 -4.53
C GLN A 234 25.64 -6.75 -4.69
N ASP A 235 25.87 -7.25 -5.90
CA ASP A 235 25.76 -8.69 -6.25
C ASP A 235 24.44 -9.34 -5.82
N ALA A 236 23.35 -8.59 -5.92
CA ALA A 236 22.03 -9.01 -5.48
C ALA A 236 21.42 -10.07 -6.41
N GLU A 237 20.78 -11.07 -5.81
CA GLU A 237 19.82 -11.89 -6.53
C GLU A 237 18.51 -11.11 -6.68
N THR A 238 17.84 -11.27 -7.82
CA THR A 238 16.59 -10.59 -8.12
C THR A 238 15.51 -11.61 -8.46
N VAL A 239 14.41 -11.56 -7.72
CA VAL A 239 13.21 -12.34 -8.02
C VAL A 239 12.13 -11.41 -8.55
N GLN A 240 11.76 -11.63 -9.82
CA GLN A 240 10.67 -10.93 -10.49
C GLN A 240 9.34 -11.59 -10.10
N LEU A 241 8.43 -10.81 -9.52
CA LEU A 241 7.06 -11.24 -9.26
C LEU A 241 6.18 -10.91 -10.47
N ARG A 242 4.95 -11.44 -10.45
CA ARG A 242 3.89 -11.04 -11.38
C ARG A 242 3.64 -9.54 -11.28
N SER A 243 3.10 -9.01 -12.36
CA SER A 243 2.59 -7.65 -12.42
C SER A 243 1.07 -7.65 -12.51
N PHE A 244 0.48 -6.49 -12.25
CA PHE A 244 -0.93 -6.25 -12.52
C PHE A 244 -1.11 -4.93 -13.25
N SER A 245 -2.25 -4.76 -13.92
CA SER A 245 -2.60 -3.50 -14.54
C SER A 245 -4.07 -3.18 -14.34
N THR A 246 -4.35 -1.90 -14.11
CA THR A 246 -5.71 -1.33 -14.08
C THR A 246 -6.13 -0.78 -15.46
N ALA A 247 -5.31 -1.02 -16.49
CA ALA A 247 -5.33 -0.37 -17.81
C ALA A 247 -4.96 1.13 -17.80
N VAL A 248 -4.80 1.76 -16.64
CA VAL A 248 -4.24 3.12 -16.48
C VAL A 248 -2.86 3.05 -15.84
N HIS A 249 -2.76 2.37 -14.71
CA HIS A 249 -1.50 2.08 -14.04
C HIS A 249 -1.17 0.58 -14.16
N GLY A 250 0.05 0.28 -14.58
CA GLY A 250 0.69 -1.02 -14.45
C GLY A 250 1.71 -1.00 -13.32
N VAL A 251 1.78 -2.07 -12.53
CA VAL A 251 2.73 -2.21 -11.43
C VAL A 251 3.54 -3.48 -11.61
N ASN A 252 4.85 -3.33 -11.78
CA ASN A 252 5.80 -4.43 -11.83
C ASN A 252 6.49 -4.55 -10.47
N THR A 253 6.54 -5.76 -9.92
CA THR A 253 7.10 -6.00 -8.58
C THR A 253 8.32 -6.89 -8.67
N ASN A 254 9.42 -6.51 -8.03
CA ASN A 254 10.56 -7.40 -7.82
C ASN A 254 11.13 -7.22 -6.41
N VAL A 255 11.84 -8.23 -5.93
CA VAL A 255 12.64 -8.16 -4.72
C VAL A 255 14.08 -8.47 -5.07
N GLN A 256 14.97 -7.59 -4.64
CA GLN A 256 16.41 -7.84 -4.65
C GLN A 256 16.83 -8.21 -3.23
N TYR A 257 17.67 -9.22 -3.09
CA TYR A 257 18.21 -9.62 -1.79
C TYR A 257 19.67 -10.02 -1.93
N ARG A 258 20.39 -9.90 -0.82
CA ARG A 258 21.78 -10.34 -0.74
C ARG A 258 21.80 -11.87 -0.64
N SER A 259 22.46 -12.53 -1.59
CA SER A 259 22.65 -13.98 -1.57
C SER A 259 23.88 -14.28 -0.70
N ASP A 260 23.72 -14.23 0.61
CA ASP A 260 24.77 -14.65 1.53
C ASP A 260 24.59 -16.15 1.82
N TYR A 261 25.40 -16.99 1.17
CA TYR A 261 26.08 -18.14 1.78
C TYR A 261 27.36 -18.47 1.01
#